data_AF-A0A7S2NNV6-F1
#
_entry.id   AF-A0A7S2NNV6-F1
#
_cell.length_a   1.000
_cell.length_b   1.000
_cell.length_c   1.000
_cell.angle_alpha   90.00
_cell.angle_beta   90.00
_cell.angle_gamma   90.00
#
_symmetry.space_group_name_H-M   'P 1'
#
loop_
_entity.id
_entity.type
_entity.pdbx_description
1 polymer ?
#
loop_
_entity_poly.entity_id
_entity_poly.type
_entity_poly.pdbx_seq_one_letter_code
_entity_poly.pdbx_strand_id
1 'polypeptide(L)'
;MILVVGGSADVEQLKLLLSSASRTSTATNLLFALTDRTALAALSDDAPLVSTGEEQRAGGPRSVSWTLEEEAGGASAIASLRYKLIGLLLGWGFGVLNAAPPTVFLSSPWSYLYRDADIEAMSSGWDDGSAYGYNHVLDDPSMGFTRFCHGSRIVAYEPGFFFAMPTNEAIALTARMGLSMAQLPAAATVKAVREAEREAFLHELWLPSHHEYASVGAILRVMNYLCFVNSKVMFRQLRSATFATAPIAVQINYHSTDAPARMSAVMERYLDLKPSTLQQLPLAEAQAGGGANAMATTDEPTLSCDRSGASSGSSLGPMLAASLVERSPYAWGGMGDLIFSQDGTLKTPWGTGSWGLHSPSALWADFVGAKHNVRMLPSGLGISTRCGDNNVVLVRSIKVAKQQH
;
A
#
# COMPACT_ATOMS: atom_id res chain seq x y z
N MET A 1 -2.98 15.66 17.16
CA MET A 1 -2.99 14.46 18.01
C MET A 1 -2.87 13.23 17.13
N ILE A 2 -2.28 12.14 17.62
CA ILE A 2 -2.21 10.84 16.94
C ILE A 2 -3.23 9.92 17.58
N LEU A 3 -4.15 9.36 16.80
CA LEU A 3 -5.11 8.37 17.26
C LEU A 3 -4.68 6.99 16.77
N VAL A 4 -4.63 6.03 17.69
CA VAL A 4 -4.43 4.62 17.41
C VAL A 4 -5.61 3.85 18.01
N VAL A 5 -6.28 3.06 17.18
CA VAL A 5 -7.41 2.20 17.60
C VAL A 5 -7.03 0.76 17.34
N GLY A 6 -7.12 -0.08 18.37
CA GLY A 6 -6.74 -1.49 18.31
C GLY A 6 -7.28 -2.30 19.47
N GLY A 7 -7.22 -3.62 19.33
CA GLY A 7 -7.68 -4.57 20.34
C GLY A 7 -6.62 -5.62 20.68
N SER A 8 -7.05 -6.66 21.38
CA SER A 8 -6.23 -7.80 21.82
C SER A 8 -5.49 -8.50 20.68
N ALA A 9 -6.06 -8.49 19.47
CA ALA A 9 -5.42 -9.03 18.26
C ALA A 9 -4.20 -8.22 17.78
N ASP A 10 -4.06 -6.96 18.21
CA ASP A 10 -3.01 -6.04 17.76
C ASP A 10 -1.98 -5.73 18.86
N VAL A 11 -2.01 -6.44 20.00
CA VAL A 11 -1.20 -6.10 21.19
C VAL A 11 0.29 -5.99 20.90
N GLU A 12 0.85 -6.91 20.12
CA GLU A 12 2.27 -6.89 19.79
C GLU A 12 2.64 -5.67 18.94
N GLN A 13 1.82 -5.36 17.93
CA GLN A 13 1.98 -4.19 17.07
C GLN A 13 1.81 -2.90 17.86
N LEU A 14 0.82 -2.82 18.76
CA LEU A 14 0.59 -1.66 19.62
C LEU A 14 1.80 -1.39 20.54
N LYS A 15 2.41 -2.44 21.10
CA LYS A 15 3.64 -2.32 21.91
C LYS A 15 4.82 -1.80 21.10
N LEU A 16 5.03 -2.33 19.89
CA LEU A 16 6.10 -1.88 19.00
C LEU A 16 5.88 -0.43 18.54
N LEU A 17 4.64 -0.06 18.20
CA LEU A 17 4.26 1.31 17.86
C LEU A 17 4.57 2.25 19.01
N LEU A 18 4.11 1.92 20.23
CA LEU A 18 4.37 2.71 21.44
C LEU A 18 5.86 2.86 21.70
N SER A 19 6.62 1.77 21.63
CA SER A 19 8.08 1.79 21.79
C SER A 19 8.76 2.72 20.79
N SER A 20 8.38 2.64 19.50
CA SER A 20 8.91 3.54 18.46
C SER A 20 8.52 5.01 18.69
N ALA A 21 7.28 5.27 19.13
CA ALA A 21 6.79 6.62 19.41
C ALA A 21 7.49 7.25 20.63
N SER A 22 7.75 6.47 21.67
CA SER A 22 8.48 6.91 22.87
C SER A 22 9.93 7.29 22.57
N ARG A 23 10.56 6.60 21.61
CA ARG A 23 11.93 6.88 21.17
C ARG A 23 12.07 8.11 20.26
N THR A 24 10.97 8.64 19.73
CA THR A 24 10.97 9.69 18.68
C THR A 24 10.29 10.98 19.10
N SER A 25 10.08 11.20 20.41
CA SER A 25 9.32 12.33 20.99
C SER A 25 7.86 12.43 20.49
N THR A 26 7.37 11.39 19.80
CA THR A 26 6.03 11.30 19.21
C THR A 26 4.99 10.90 20.26
N ALA A 27 5.40 10.20 21.32
CA ALA A 27 4.52 9.70 22.38
C ALA A 27 3.69 10.76 23.11
N THR A 28 4.13 12.03 23.12
CA THR A 28 3.42 13.14 23.79
C THR A 28 2.07 13.51 23.19
N ASN A 29 1.77 13.02 21.99
CA ASN A 29 0.55 13.32 21.25
C ASN A 29 -0.28 12.07 20.97
N LEU A 30 -0.02 10.95 21.65
CA LEU A 30 -0.57 9.64 21.32
C LEU A 30 -1.79 9.32 22.18
N LEU A 31 -2.93 9.07 21.53
CA LEU A 31 -4.17 8.60 22.12
C LEU A 31 -4.46 7.18 21.63
N PHE A 32 -4.47 6.22 22.55
CA PHE A 32 -4.96 4.87 22.31
C PHE A 32 -6.44 4.75 22.66
N ALA A 33 -7.24 4.31 21.72
CA ALA A 33 -8.59 3.81 21.98
C ALA A 33 -8.58 2.29 21.90
N LEU A 34 -8.65 1.63 23.04
CA LEU A 34 -8.52 0.19 23.16
C LEU A 34 -9.90 -0.45 23.28
N THR A 35 -10.15 -1.48 22.49
CA THR A 35 -11.48 -2.09 22.34
C THR A 35 -11.80 -3.19 23.35
N ASP A 36 -10.79 -3.65 24.09
CA ASP A 36 -10.96 -4.68 25.11
C ASP A 36 -9.97 -4.51 26.28
N ARG A 37 -10.29 -5.15 27.41
CA ARG A 37 -9.50 -5.08 28.64
C ARG A 37 -8.16 -5.80 28.53
N THR A 38 -8.04 -6.78 27.64
CA THR A 38 -6.78 -7.52 27.44
C THR A 38 -5.74 -6.63 26.79
N ALA A 39 -6.12 -5.87 25.77
CA ALA A 39 -5.27 -4.86 25.16
C ALA A 39 -4.89 -3.77 26.16
N LEU A 40 -5.85 -3.32 26.99
CA LEU A 40 -5.56 -2.34 28.04
C LEU A 40 -4.53 -2.88 29.03
N ALA A 41 -4.77 -4.05 29.61
CA ALA A 41 -3.86 -4.64 30.60
C ALA A 41 -2.47 -4.90 30.01
N ALA A 42 -2.39 -5.22 28.71
CA ALA A 42 -1.11 -5.43 28.05
C ALA A 42 -0.32 -4.13 27.83
N LEU A 43 -1.00 -2.99 27.68
CA LEU A 43 -0.39 -1.67 27.43
C LEU A 43 -0.25 -0.81 28.68
N SER A 44 -0.98 -1.08 29.76
CA SER A 44 -1.05 -0.20 30.95
C SER A 44 0.29 0.00 31.66
N ASP A 45 1.20 -0.97 31.56
CA ASP A 45 2.55 -0.87 32.13
C ASP A 45 3.43 0.09 31.31
N ASP A 46 3.21 0.17 29.99
CA ASP A 46 4.00 0.96 29.05
C ASP A 46 3.34 2.32 28.70
N ALA A 47 2.02 2.45 28.90
CA ALA A 47 1.19 3.63 28.63
C ALA A 47 0.18 3.85 29.77
N PRO A 48 0.48 4.74 30.74
CA PRO A 48 -0.37 4.92 31.90
C PRO A 48 -1.77 5.45 31.53
N LEU A 49 -2.78 4.91 32.20
CA LEU A 49 -4.17 5.35 32.07
C LEU A 49 -4.33 6.81 32.54
N VAL A 50 -5.14 7.60 31.84
CA VAL A 50 -5.67 8.84 32.40
C VAL A 50 -6.84 8.47 33.30
N SER A 51 -6.65 8.55 34.61
CA SER A 51 -7.78 8.49 35.54
C SER A 51 -8.64 9.74 35.35
N THR A 52 -9.95 9.58 35.47
CA THR A 52 -10.93 10.68 35.42
C THR A 52 -10.88 11.60 36.65
N GLY A 53 -9.84 11.48 37.49
CA GLY A 53 -9.63 12.23 38.72
C GLY A 53 -8.43 13.16 38.60
N GLU A 54 -8.59 14.37 39.14
CA GLU A 54 -7.59 15.44 39.19
C GLU A 54 -6.22 14.99 39.74
N GLU A 55 -5.28 14.59 38.88
CA GLU A 55 -3.84 14.68 39.19
C GLU A 55 -3.10 15.31 38.00
N GLN A 56 -3.16 16.65 37.95
CA GLN A 56 -2.21 17.45 37.19
C GLN A 56 -0.91 17.62 37.99
N ARG A 57 0.22 17.27 37.35
CA ARG A 57 1.55 17.94 37.36
C ARG A 57 2.73 16.98 37.64
N ALA A 58 3.30 16.40 36.58
CA ALA A 58 4.75 16.17 36.44
C ALA A 58 5.09 15.87 34.96
N GLY A 59 6.21 16.41 34.46
CA GLY A 59 6.60 16.39 33.05
C GLY A 59 7.28 15.10 32.59
N GLY A 60 6.50 14.20 31.99
CA GLY A 60 6.96 13.04 31.22
C GLY A 60 6.08 12.83 29.96
N PRO A 61 6.48 11.95 29.01
CA PRO A 61 5.70 11.68 27.81
C PRO A 61 4.29 11.17 28.16
N ARG A 62 3.25 11.85 27.66
CA ARG A 62 1.84 11.53 27.94
C ARG A 62 1.23 10.74 26.78
N SER A 63 1.35 9.41 26.80
CA SER A 63 0.37 8.57 26.10
C SER A 63 -0.89 8.48 26.95
N VAL A 64 -2.05 8.56 26.32
CA VAL A 64 -3.35 8.46 26.99
C VAL A 64 -4.09 7.26 26.44
N SER A 65 -4.54 6.35 27.30
CA SER A 65 -5.33 5.18 26.91
C SER A 65 -6.75 5.31 27.44
N TRP A 66 -7.75 5.22 26.56
CA TRP A 66 -9.17 5.17 26.91
C TRP A 66 -9.73 3.80 26.55
N THR A 67 -10.44 3.17 27.48
CA THR A 67 -11.28 2.01 27.20
C THR A 67 -12.67 2.46 26.83
N LEU A 68 -13.17 1.96 25.71
CA LEU A 68 -14.59 2.02 25.43
C LEU A 68 -15.22 0.81 26.11
N GLU A 69 -16.23 1.03 26.95
CA GLU A 69 -16.91 -0.03 27.71
C GLU A 69 -17.76 -0.97 26.83
N GLU A 70 -17.90 -0.65 25.54
CA GLU A 70 -18.39 -1.60 24.54
C GLU A 70 -17.23 -2.45 24.05
N GLU A 71 -17.28 -3.76 24.27
CA GLU A 71 -16.48 -4.70 23.47
C GLU A 71 -16.82 -4.42 22.01
N ALA A 72 -15.95 -3.66 21.33
CA ALA A 72 -16.13 -3.46 19.91
C ALA A 72 -16.06 -4.86 19.30
N GLY A 73 -17.14 -5.24 18.59
CA GLY A 73 -17.22 -6.54 17.92
C GLY A 73 -16.10 -6.75 16.90
N GLY A 74 -16.25 -7.76 16.03
CA GLY A 74 -15.24 -8.08 15.00
C GLY A 74 -14.74 -6.88 14.19
N ALA A 75 -13.69 -7.08 13.38
CA ALA A 75 -12.88 -6.03 12.74
C ALA A 75 -13.65 -4.82 12.14
N SER A 76 -14.87 -5.03 11.61
CA SER A 76 -15.76 -3.97 11.12
C SER A 76 -16.14 -2.95 12.21
N ALA A 77 -16.50 -3.41 13.41
CA ALA A 77 -16.86 -2.53 14.52
C ALA A 77 -15.67 -1.68 14.98
N ILE A 78 -14.47 -2.26 15.02
CA ILE A 78 -13.22 -1.54 15.33
C ILE A 78 -12.96 -0.44 14.29
N ALA A 79 -13.13 -0.75 13.00
CA ALA A 79 -12.96 0.23 11.93
C ALA A 79 -14.01 1.35 11.99
N SER A 80 -15.29 1.02 12.23
CA SER A 80 -16.36 2.02 12.38
C SER A 80 -16.11 2.93 13.58
N LEU A 81 -15.72 2.35 14.71
CA LEU A 81 -15.36 3.08 15.93
C LEU A 81 -14.20 4.06 15.68
N ARG A 82 -13.16 3.64 14.95
CA ARG A 82 -12.04 4.50 14.58
C ARG A 82 -12.54 5.79 13.91
N TYR A 83 -13.36 5.68 12.87
CA TYR A 83 -13.87 6.87 12.20
C TYR A 83 -14.80 7.72 13.07
N LYS A 84 -15.62 7.09 13.91
CA LYS A 84 -16.46 7.81 14.87
C LYS A 84 -15.61 8.65 15.83
N LEU A 85 -14.53 8.10 16.37
CA LEU A 85 -13.61 8.82 17.25
C LEU A 85 -12.88 9.94 16.52
N ILE A 86 -12.39 9.70 15.30
CA ILE A 86 -11.78 10.75 14.47
C ILE A 86 -12.80 11.89 14.28
N GLY A 87 -14.01 11.60 13.84
CA GLY A 87 -15.05 12.62 13.61
C GLY A 87 -15.39 13.44 14.87
N LEU A 88 -15.46 12.80 16.04
CA LEU A 88 -15.67 13.50 17.32
C LEU A 88 -14.52 14.48 17.63
N LEU A 89 -13.28 14.04 17.47
CA LEU A 89 -12.09 14.86 17.73
C LEU A 89 -11.97 16.02 16.74
N LEU A 90 -12.26 15.77 15.45
CA LEU A 90 -12.33 16.82 14.44
C LEU A 90 -13.41 17.85 14.78
N GLY A 91 -14.59 17.40 15.23
CA GLY A 91 -15.68 18.26 15.68
C GLY A 91 -15.35 19.11 16.91
N TRP A 92 -14.39 18.68 17.72
CA TRP A 92 -13.83 19.49 18.83
C TRP A 92 -12.68 20.42 18.40
N GLY A 93 -12.32 20.44 17.13
CA GLY A 93 -11.27 21.31 16.59
C GLY A 93 -9.86 20.72 16.62
N PHE A 94 -9.69 19.43 16.93
CA PHE A 94 -8.37 18.80 16.91
C PHE A 94 -8.02 18.27 15.53
N GLY A 95 -6.83 18.57 15.02
CA GLY A 95 -6.24 17.82 13.90
C GLY A 95 -5.79 16.42 14.34
N VAL A 96 -6.18 15.39 13.58
CA VAL A 96 -5.99 13.98 13.96
C VAL A 96 -5.13 13.26 12.93
N LEU A 97 -3.97 12.76 13.34
CA LEU A 97 -3.19 11.77 12.60
C LEU A 97 -3.67 10.38 13.00
N ASN A 98 -4.43 9.71 12.13
CA ASN A 98 -4.76 8.31 12.31
C ASN A 98 -3.53 7.44 11.99
N ALA A 99 -3.22 6.49 12.87
CA ALA A 99 -2.21 5.47 12.64
C ALA A 99 -2.74 4.09 13.04
N ALA A 100 -2.71 3.14 12.09
CA ALA A 100 -3.07 1.76 12.37
C ALA A 100 -2.00 1.11 13.27
N PRO A 101 -2.35 0.07 14.05
CA PRO A 101 -1.41 -0.61 14.94
C PRO A 101 -0.07 -1.01 14.31
N PRO A 102 0.01 -1.53 13.06
CA PRO A 102 1.28 -1.90 12.45
C PRO A 102 2.06 -0.70 11.88
N THR A 103 2.22 0.36 12.66
CA THR A 103 2.94 1.58 12.27
C THR A 103 4.16 1.81 13.17
N VAL A 104 5.31 2.14 12.57
CA VAL A 104 6.55 2.47 13.26
C VAL A 104 6.88 3.94 13.03
N PHE A 105 7.07 4.70 14.11
CA PHE A 105 7.57 6.07 14.03
C PHE A 105 9.10 6.08 14.15
N LEU A 106 9.76 6.75 13.21
CA LEU A 106 11.21 6.93 13.18
C LEU A 106 11.62 8.38 13.45
N SER A 107 10.67 9.31 13.31
CA SER A 107 10.80 10.70 13.75
C SER A 107 9.42 11.27 14.08
N SER A 108 9.39 12.48 14.63
CA SER A 108 8.14 13.19 14.87
C SER A 108 7.50 13.60 13.54
N PRO A 109 6.22 13.27 13.28
CA PRO A 109 5.59 13.51 11.98
C PRO A 109 5.22 14.98 11.74
N TRP A 110 5.15 15.81 12.79
CA TRP A 110 4.48 17.12 12.74
C TRP A 110 5.14 18.14 11.81
N SER A 111 6.46 18.10 11.68
CA SER A 111 7.20 18.98 10.78
C SER A 111 7.15 18.56 9.31
N TYR A 112 6.62 17.35 9.04
CA TYR A 112 6.57 16.75 7.71
C TYR A 112 5.16 16.69 7.13
N LEU A 113 4.15 17.11 7.90
CA LEU A 113 2.77 17.27 7.43
C LEU A 113 2.59 18.68 6.83
N TYR A 114 1.97 18.75 5.66
CA TYR A 114 1.69 20.01 4.96
C TYR A 114 0.56 20.79 5.62
N ARG A 115 -0.50 20.08 6.07
CA ARG A 115 -1.68 20.68 6.75
C ARG A 115 -2.40 21.74 5.91
N ASP A 116 -2.34 21.61 4.59
CA ASP A 116 -2.95 22.52 3.60
C ASP A 116 -4.17 21.90 2.87
N ALA A 117 -4.66 20.77 3.37
CA ALA A 117 -5.79 20.02 2.82
C ALA A 117 -6.65 19.44 3.96
N ASP A 118 -7.89 19.08 3.65
CA ASP A 118 -8.80 18.44 4.61
C ASP A 118 -8.24 17.10 5.08
N ILE A 119 -7.68 16.35 4.13
CA ILE A 119 -7.06 15.05 4.34
C ILE A 119 -5.67 15.06 3.72
N GLU A 120 -4.68 14.61 4.48
CA GLU A 120 -3.35 14.30 3.99
C GLU A 120 -3.11 12.81 4.19
N ALA A 121 -3.02 12.01 3.13
CA ALA A 121 -3.00 10.55 3.22
C ALA A 121 -1.72 9.93 2.65
N MET A 122 -1.30 8.82 3.25
CA MET A 122 -0.24 7.98 2.69
C MET A 122 -0.71 7.26 1.43
N SER A 123 0.12 7.25 0.39
CA SER A 123 -0.17 6.53 -0.86
C SER A 123 0.13 5.03 -0.74
N SER A 124 -0.68 4.21 -1.40
CA SER A 124 -0.37 2.81 -1.70
C SER A 124 0.65 2.67 -2.85
N GLY A 125 0.97 3.76 -3.55
CA GLY A 125 1.99 3.83 -4.59
C GLY A 125 3.42 3.60 -4.06
N TRP A 126 4.37 3.40 -4.97
CA TRP A 126 5.75 3.10 -4.61
C TRP A 126 6.81 3.86 -5.42
N ASP A 127 6.40 4.75 -6.30
CA ASP A 127 7.27 5.67 -7.07
C ASP A 127 6.48 6.96 -7.33
N ASP A 128 7.12 8.03 -7.81
CA ASP A 128 6.44 9.31 -8.04
C ASP A 128 5.14 9.17 -8.86
N GLY A 129 5.17 8.38 -9.94
CA GLY A 129 4.02 8.22 -10.83
C GLY A 129 2.86 7.48 -10.17
N SER A 130 3.14 6.41 -9.43
CA SER A 130 2.10 5.65 -8.71
C SER A 130 1.66 6.33 -7.42
N ALA A 131 2.54 7.10 -6.76
CA ALA A 131 2.26 7.77 -5.50
C ALA A 131 1.41 9.02 -5.71
N TYR A 132 1.77 9.87 -6.68
CA TYR A 132 1.12 11.16 -6.95
C TYR A 132 0.13 11.11 -8.13
N GLY A 133 0.09 9.99 -8.85
CA GLY A 133 -0.73 9.81 -10.03
C GLY A 133 -0.06 10.33 -11.31
N TYR A 134 -0.64 9.97 -12.44
CA TYR A 134 -0.15 10.39 -13.75
C TYR A 134 -1.28 10.56 -14.77
N ASN A 135 -1.01 11.33 -15.82
CA ASN A 135 -1.89 11.49 -16.97
C ASN A 135 -1.94 10.17 -17.75
N HIS A 136 -3.12 9.56 -17.80
CA HIS A 136 -3.39 8.37 -18.57
C HIS A 136 -4.18 8.74 -19.81
N VAL A 137 -3.66 8.38 -20.99
CA VAL A 137 -4.33 8.65 -22.26
C VAL A 137 -5.16 7.44 -22.66
N LEU A 138 -6.47 7.64 -22.79
CA LEU A 138 -7.36 6.71 -23.46
C LEU A 138 -7.29 6.98 -24.96
N ASP A 139 -6.99 5.94 -25.73
CA ASP A 139 -6.87 6.01 -27.18
C ASP A 139 -8.07 5.30 -27.83
N ASP A 140 -8.87 6.07 -28.56
CA ASP A 140 -9.93 5.57 -29.44
C ASP A 140 -9.55 5.82 -30.91
N PRO A 141 -8.91 4.85 -31.59
CA PRO A 141 -8.44 5.01 -32.96
C PRO A 141 -9.55 5.35 -33.97
N SER A 142 -10.82 5.03 -33.66
CA SER A 142 -11.95 5.30 -34.54
C SER A 142 -12.28 6.79 -34.66
N MET A 143 -11.80 7.60 -33.72
CA MET A 143 -12.09 9.03 -33.60
C MET A 143 -11.07 9.94 -34.34
N GLY A 144 -10.15 9.37 -35.12
CA GLY A 144 -9.23 10.15 -35.97
C GLY A 144 -8.35 11.13 -35.20
N PHE A 145 -8.38 12.43 -35.56
CA PHE A 145 -7.55 13.47 -34.90
C PHE A 145 -7.91 13.66 -33.40
N THR A 146 -9.14 13.35 -32.98
CA THR A 146 -9.59 13.49 -31.59
C THR A 146 -9.47 12.20 -30.78
N ARG A 147 -8.64 11.24 -31.23
CA ARG A 147 -8.50 9.90 -30.63
C ARG A 147 -7.98 9.86 -29.20
N PHE A 148 -7.31 10.92 -28.73
CA PHE A 148 -6.69 10.94 -27.40
C PHE A 148 -7.58 11.67 -26.40
N CYS A 149 -8.07 10.93 -25.40
CA CYS A 149 -8.77 11.49 -24.25
C CYS A 149 -7.85 11.38 -23.02
N HIS A 150 -7.60 12.49 -22.35
CA HIS A 150 -6.76 12.55 -21.16
C HIS A 150 -7.59 12.23 -19.92
N GLY A 151 -7.13 11.28 -19.13
CA GLY A 151 -7.64 10.95 -17.80
C GLY A 151 -6.51 10.96 -16.76
N SER A 152 -6.86 10.84 -15.49
CA SER A 152 -5.89 10.68 -14.41
C SER A 152 -5.94 9.25 -13.89
N ARG A 153 -4.76 8.67 -13.64
CA ARG A 153 -4.65 7.38 -12.95
C ARG A 153 -3.90 7.56 -11.66
N ILE A 154 -4.52 7.10 -10.58
CA ILE A 154 -4.06 7.29 -9.22
C ILE A 154 -4.20 5.94 -8.52
N VAL A 155 -3.19 5.56 -7.74
CA VAL A 155 -3.25 4.34 -6.92
C VAL A 155 -4.02 4.67 -5.64
N ALA A 156 -4.59 3.65 -4.99
CA ALA A 156 -5.27 3.81 -3.72
C ALA A 156 -4.43 4.55 -2.66
N TYR A 157 -5.11 5.03 -1.62
CA TYR A 157 -4.48 5.56 -0.42
C TYR A 157 -4.73 4.63 0.75
N GLU A 158 -3.91 4.79 1.77
CA GLU A 158 -3.94 3.94 2.95
C GLU A 158 -4.81 4.56 4.05
N PRO A 159 -6.04 4.05 4.29
CA PRO A 159 -6.88 4.54 5.38
C PRO A 159 -6.26 4.25 6.76
N GLY A 160 -5.27 3.36 6.82
CA GLY A 160 -4.50 3.09 8.02
C GLY A 160 -3.56 4.22 8.43
N PHE A 161 -3.21 5.17 7.55
CA PHE A 161 -2.31 6.28 7.92
C PHE A 161 -2.67 7.55 7.14
N PHE A 162 -3.38 8.46 7.80
CA PHE A 162 -3.73 9.76 7.24
C PHE A 162 -3.87 10.80 8.34
N PHE A 163 -3.62 12.06 8.00
CA PHE A 163 -3.90 13.22 8.83
C PHE A 163 -5.17 13.90 8.33
N ALA A 164 -6.07 14.23 9.25
CA ALA A 164 -7.29 14.96 8.98
C ALA A 164 -7.29 16.30 9.73
N MET A 165 -7.58 17.36 9.00
CA MET A 165 -7.81 18.70 9.54
C MET A 165 -9.24 18.81 10.10
N PRO A 166 -9.49 19.65 11.12
CA PRO A 166 -10.82 19.84 11.69
C PRO A 166 -11.70 20.71 10.79
N THR A 167 -12.02 20.20 9.60
CA THR A 167 -12.89 20.83 8.61
C THR A 167 -14.20 20.06 8.48
N ASN A 168 -15.22 20.71 7.90
CA ASN A 168 -16.52 20.08 7.71
C ASN A 168 -16.44 18.88 6.76
N GLU A 169 -15.58 18.99 5.76
CA GLU A 169 -15.33 18.00 4.72
C GLU A 169 -14.63 16.76 5.30
N ALA A 170 -13.64 16.95 6.17
CA ALA A 170 -13.00 15.85 6.88
C ALA A 170 -13.96 15.16 7.87
N ILE A 171 -14.80 15.92 8.57
CA ILE A 171 -15.86 15.37 9.43
C ILE A 171 -16.85 14.56 8.58
N ALA A 172 -17.29 15.08 7.42
CA ALA A 172 -18.19 14.38 6.51
C ALA A 172 -17.57 13.08 5.98
N LEU A 173 -16.30 13.10 5.58
CA LEU A 173 -15.57 11.90 5.17
C LEU A 173 -15.56 10.85 6.27
N THR A 174 -15.17 11.22 7.50
CA THR A 174 -15.12 10.27 8.61
C THR A 174 -16.50 9.70 8.94
N ALA A 175 -17.57 10.51 8.86
CA ALA A 175 -18.92 10.02 9.03
C ALA A 175 -19.32 9.00 7.95
N ARG A 176 -19.01 9.26 6.67
CA ARG A 176 -19.25 8.32 5.55
C ARG A 176 -18.49 7.01 5.75
N MET A 177 -17.20 7.10 6.08
CA MET A 177 -16.36 5.94 6.33
C MET A 177 -16.87 5.11 7.51
N GLY A 178 -17.25 5.75 8.62
CA GLY A 178 -17.82 5.08 9.79
C GLY A 178 -19.11 4.31 9.46
N LEU A 179 -19.99 4.91 8.64
CA LEU A 179 -21.20 4.27 8.15
C LEU A 179 -20.91 3.09 7.21
N SER A 180 -20.00 3.26 6.24
CA SER A 180 -19.61 2.18 5.32
C SER A 180 -19.04 0.98 6.07
N MET A 181 -18.21 1.22 7.09
CA MET A 181 -17.68 0.13 7.91
C MET A 181 -18.77 -0.55 8.74
N ALA A 182 -19.68 0.22 9.35
CA ALA A 182 -20.78 -0.33 10.15
C ALA A 182 -21.76 -1.23 9.35
N GLN A 183 -21.84 -1.04 8.03
CA GLN A 183 -22.67 -1.87 7.15
C GLN A 183 -22.04 -3.21 6.78
N LEU A 184 -20.74 -3.40 7.02
CA LEU A 184 -20.08 -4.68 6.75
C LEU A 184 -20.59 -5.77 7.71
N PRO A 185 -20.72 -7.03 7.24
CA PRO A 185 -21.13 -8.13 8.11
C PRO A 185 -20.23 -8.25 9.33
N ALA A 186 -20.82 -8.50 10.51
CA ALA A 186 -20.05 -8.66 11.76
C ALA A 186 -19.01 -9.80 11.69
N ALA A 187 -19.28 -10.83 10.87
CA ALA A 187 -18.38 -11.95 10.62
C ALA A 187 -17.30 -11.68 9.55
N ALA A 188 -17.23 -10.46 9.00
CA ALA A 188 -16.23 -10.11 8.00
C ALA A 188 -14.81 -10.27 8.56
N THR A 189 -13.93 -10.89 7.77
CA THR A 189 -12.53 -11.07 8.14
C THR A 189 -11.81 -9.72 8.18
N VAL A 190 -10.73 -9.62 8.97
CA VAL A 190 -9.86 -8.42 9.02
C VAL A 190 -9.41 -7.99 7.62
N LYS A 191 -9.06 -8.95 6.76
CA LYS A 191 -8.64 -8.69 5.38
C LYS A 191 -9.78 -8.08 4.55
N ALA A 192 -10.99 -8.64 4.65
CA ALA A 192 -12.15 -8.11 3.92
C ALA A 192 -12.51 -6.69 4.37
N VAL A 193 -12.45 -6.43 5.69
CA VAL A 193 -12.69 -5.09 6.24
C VAL A 193 -11.65 -4.10 5.73
N ARG A 194 -10.35 -4.43 5.76
CA ARG A 194 -9.28 -3.56 5.25
C ARG A 194 -9.42 -3.25 3.76
N GLU A 195 -9.85 -4.21 2.96
CA GLU A 195 -10.07 -3.99 1.52
C GLU A 195 -11.27 -3.07 1.29
N ALA A 196 -12.40 -3.35 1.94
CA ALA A 196 -13.58 -2.49 1.87
C ALA A 196 -13.30 -1.07 2.39
N GLU A 197 -12.47 -0.93 3.43
CA GLU A 197 -12.05 0.35 3.97
C GLU A 197 -11.22 1.14 2.93
N ARG A 198 -10.30 0.48 2.22
CA ARG A 198 -9.50 1.12 1.17
C ARG A 198 -10.35 1.53 -0.03
N GLU A 199 -11.27 0.67 -0.46
CA GLU A 199 -12.20 0.96 -1.54
C GLU A 199 -13.12 2.13 -1.19
N ALA A 200 -13.73 2.14 -0.01
CA ALA A 200 -14.59 3.22 0.45
C ALA A 200 -13.83 4.54 0.59
N PHE A 201 -12.60 4.51 1.12
CA PHE A 201 -11.77 5.71 1.26
C PHE A 201 -11.42 6.32 -0.09
N LEU A 202 -11.06 5.49 -1.06
CA LEU A 202 -10.80 5.93 -2.44
C LEU A 202 -12.07 6.47 -3.10
N HIS A 203 -13.19 5.77 -2.91
CA HIS A 203 -14.49 6.15 -3.47
C HIS A 203 -14.90 7.55 -2.99
N GLU A 204 -14.89 7.82 -1.68
CA GLU A 204 -15.30 9.12 -1.15
C GLU A 204 -14.38 10.27 -1.56
N LEU A 205 -13.09 10.01 -1.77
CA LEU A 205 -12.12 11.04 -2.13
C LEU A 205 -12.05 11.35 -3.63
N TRP A 206 -12.35 10.39 -4.51
CA TRP A 206 -12.15 10.55 -5.96
C TRP A 206 -13.39 10.37 -6.83
N LEU A 207 -14.47 9.74 -6.34
CA LEU A 207 -15.65 9.59 -7.16
C LEU A 207 -16.36 10.94 -7.30
N PRO A 208 -16.52 11.47 -8.53
CA PRO A 208 -17.24 12.73 -8.71
C PRO A 208 -18.69 12.60 -8.29
N SER A 209 -19.29 13.68 -7.78
CA SER A 209 -20.74 13.74 -7.56
C SER A 209 -21.48 13.46 -8.88
N HIS A 210 -22.45 12.56 -8.85
CA HIS A 210 -23.23 12.15 -10.02
C HIS A 210 -24.56 11.55 -9.57
N HIS A 211 -25.63 11.79 -10.33
CA HIS A 211 -26.98 11.35 -9.99
C HIS A 211 -27.38 11.71 -8.55
N GLU A 212 -27.69 10.72 -7.72
CA GLU A 212 -28.07 10.88 -6.31
C GLU A 212 -26.87 10.86 -5.35
N TYR A 213 -25.66 10.59 -5.86
CA TYR A 213 -24.44 10.60 -5.07
C TYR A 213 -23.83 12.01 -5.04
N ALA A 214 -23.63 12.53 -3.83
CA ALA A 214 -22.86 13.74 -3.57
C ALA A 214 -21.58 13.35 -2.80
N SER A 215 -20.42 13.62 -3.41
CA SER A 215 -19.11 13.47 -2.79
C SER A 215 -18.97 14.39 -1.57
N VAL A 216 -18.16 13.97 -0.60
CA VAL A 216 -17.82 14.76 0.58
C VAL A 216 -17.02 16.04 0.26
N GLY A 217 -16.45 16.12 -0.95
CA GLY A 217 -15.74 17.32 -1.41
C GLY A 217 -14.41 17.60 -0.69
N ALA A 218 -13.90 16.65 0.08
CA ALA A 218 -12.65 16.80 0.82
C ALA A 218 -11.45 16.98 -0.14
N ILE A 219 -10.67 18.03 0.11
CA ILE A 219 -9.40 18.26 -0.56
C ILE A 219 -8.39 17.27 0.00
N LEU A 220 -7.71 16.57 -0.92
CA LEU A 220 -6.70 15.58 -0.58
C LEU A 220 -5.28 16.09 -0.89
N ARG A 221 -4.38 15.88 0.06
CA ARG A 221 -2.93 15.94 -0.10
C ARG A 221 -2.36 14.52 -0.02
N VAL A 222 -1.44 14.20 -0.92
CA VAL A 222 -0.65 12.95 -0.79
C VAL A 222 0.59 13.26 0.05
N MET A 223 0.78 12.51 1.12
CA MET A 223 2.02 12.55 1.91
C MET A 223 3.22 12.19 1.03
N ASN A 224 4.40 12.76 1.32
CA ASN A 224 5.62 12.32 0.63
C ASN A 224 5.86 10.83 0.91
N TYR A 225 5.80 10.00 -0.14
CA TYR A 225 5.82 8.53 0.00
C TYR A 225 7.17 7.96 0.48
N LEU A 226 8.24 8.77 0.45
CA LEU A 226 9.55 8.43 1.02
C LEU A 226 9.68 8.87 2.49
N CYS A 227 8.86 9.85 2.94
CA CYS A 227 8.76 10.21 4.34
C CYS A 227 7.76 9.31 5.08
N PHE A 228 6.62 9.04 4.48
CA PHE A 228 5.53 8.23 5.03
C PHE A 228 5.38 6.97 4.19
N VAL A 229 6.10 5.94 4.60
CA VAL A 229 6.45 4.78 3.79
C VAL A 229 5.48 3.63 4.05
N ASN A 230 4.90 3.08 2.99
CA ASN A 230 4.17 1.81 3.06
C ASN A 230 5.12 0.60 2.98
N SER A 231 4.63 -0.61 3.31
CA SER A 231 5.40 -1.86 3.21
C SER A 231 6.12 -2.04 1.88
N LYS A 232 5.48 -1.69 0.76
CA LYS A 232 6.02 -1.95 -0.57
C LYS A 232 7.25 -1.09 -0.84
N VAL A 233 7.18 0.20 -0.52
CA VAL A 233 8.33 1.12 -0.60
C VAL A 233 9.43 0.66 0.35
N MET A 234 9.09 0.29 1.59
CA MET A 234 10.05 -0.15 2.59
C MET A 234 10.86 -1.36 2.10
N PHE A 235 10.19 -2.42 1.68
CA PHE A 235 10.85 -3.68 1.36
C PHE A 235 11.44 -3.72 -0.05
N ARG A 236 10.85 -3.01 -1.03
CA ARG A 236 11.38 -2.98 -2.41
C ARG A 236 12.50 -1.96 -2.61
N GLN A 237 12.44 -0.81 -1.93
CA GLN A 237 13.35 0.31 -2.19
C GLN A 237 14.26 0.60 -1.01
N LEU A 238 13.70 0.78 0.19
CA LEU A 238 14.48 1.24 1.35
C LEU A 238 15.23 0.12 2.08
N ARG A 239 14.89 -1.15 1.82
CA ARG A 239 15.54 -2.33 2.41
C ARG A 239 17.06 -2.38 2.17
N SER A 240 17.51 -1.90 1.02
CA SER A 240 18.93 -1.82 0.64
C SER A 240 19.49 -0.40 0.66
N ALA A 241 18.66 0.62 0.93
CA ALA A 241 19.08 2.02 0.91
C ALA A 241 19.99 2.38 2.09
N THR A 242 20.80 3.42 1.94
CA THR A 242 21.67 3.92 3.03
C THR A 242 20.85 4.47 4.21
N PHE A 243 21.39 4.44 5.42
CA PHE A 243 20.70 4.99 6.62
C PHE A 243 20.31 6.47 6.50
N ALA A 244 20.99 7.24 5.64
CA ALA A 244 20.70 8.67 5.41
C ALA A 244 19.30 8.93 4.83
N THR A 245 18.64 7.91 4.26
CA THR A 245 17.28 8.02 3.71
C THR A 245 16.22 7.47 4.69
N ALA A 246 16.38 7.74 5.99
CA ALA A 246 15.44 7.26 6.99
C ALA A 246 14.06 7.92 6.80
N PRO A 247 12.97 7.14 6.72
CA PRO A 247 11.63 7.70 6.67
C PRO A 247 11.22 8.29 8.03
N ILE A 248 10.08 8.97 8.04
CA ILE A 248 9.46 9.56 9.24
C ILE A 248 8.57 8.55 9.93
N ALA A 249 7.75 7.85 9.15
CA ALA A 249 6.94 6.73 9.62
C ALA A 249 6.91 5.64 8.56
N VAL A 250 6.80 4.40 9.03
CA VAL A 250 6.60 3.23 8.17
C VAL A 250 5.34 2.52 8.62
N GLN A 251 4.39 2.34 7.72
CA GLN A 251 3.23 1.48 7.97
C GLN A 251 3.38 0.14 7.27
N ILE A 252 3.27 -0.95 8.04
CA ILE A 252 3.29 -2.31 7.55
C ILE A 252 1.87 -2.72 7.14
N ASN A 253 1.45 -2.27 5.96
CA ASN A 253 0.07 -2.36 5.45
C ASN A 253 -0.21 -3.57 4.52
N TYR A 254 0.83 -4.22 3.99
CA TYR A 254 0.70 -5.36 3.05
C TYR A 254 1.15 -6.71 3.63
N HIS A 255 1.54 -6.75 4.90
CA HIS A 255 2.14 -7.91 5.55
C HIS A 255 1.44 -8.18 6.88
N SER A 256 0.33 -8.90 6.85
CA SER A 256 -0.59 -8.98 7.98
C SER A 256 -0.18 -9.97 9.08
N THR A 257 0.40 -11.12 8.70
CA THR A 257 0.77 -12.20 9.62
C THR A 257 2.15 -12.03 10.24
N ASP A 258 3.09 -11.40 9.53
CA ASP A 258 4.46 -11.15 10.02
C ASP A 258 4.73 -9.65 10.29
N ALA A 259 3.67 -8.85 10.43
CA ALA A 259 3.76 -7.43 10.76
C ALA A 259 4.69 -7.13 11.95
N PRO A 260 4.57 -7.81 13.12
CA PRO A 260 5.44 -7.53 14.26
C PRO A 260 6.93 -7.74 13.97
N ALA A 261 7.28 -8.82 13.27
CA ALA A 261 8.67 -9.10 12.88
C ALA A 261 9.23 -8.02 11.95
N ARG A 262 8.40 -7.53 11.01
CA ARG A 262 8.77 -6.43 10.10
C ARG A 262 8.91 -5.10 10.82
N MET A 263 8.02 -4.77 11.76
CA MET A 263 8.12 -3.58 12.59
C MET A 263 9.42 -3.59 13.40
N SER A 264 9.73 -4.71 14.07
CA SER A 264 10.97 -4.88 14.81
C SER A 264 12.20 -4.70 13.91
N ALA A 265 12.22 -5.29 12.72
CA ALA A 265 13.34 -5.12 11.78
C ALA A 265 13.51 -3.68 11.28
N VAL A 266 12.41 -2.93 11.09
CA VAL A 266 12.44 -1.49 10.77
C VAL A 266 13.07 -0.70 11.92
N MET A 267 12.63 -0.97 13.16
CA MET A 267 13.14 -0.31 14.36
C MET A 267 14.63 -0.62 14.57
N GLU A 268 15.03 -1.89 14.47
CA GLU A 268 16.44 -2.29 14.59
C GLU A 268 17.30 -1.58 13.54
N ARG A 269 16.81 -1.48 12.29
CA ARG A 269 17.54 -0.77 11.24
C ARG A 269 17.72 0.70 11.54
N TYR A 270 16.64 1.43 11.79
CA TYR A 270 16.71 2.90 11.80
C TYR A 270 16.87 3.51 13.19
N LEU A 271 16.36 2.85 14.23
CA LEU A 271 16.49 3.33 15.61
C LEU A 271 17.68 2.70 16.34
N ASP A 272 18.02 1.45 16.04
CA ASP A 272 19.20 0.78 16.64
C ASP A 272 20.42 0.77 15.71
N LEU A 273 20.28 1.26 14.48
CA LEU A 273 21.35 1.33 13.47
C LEU A 273 21.94 -0.05 13.10
N LYS A 274 21.11 -1.11 13.11
CA LYS A 274 21.47 -2.50 12.79
C LYS A 274 20.96 -2.91 11.40
N PRO A 275 21.84 -3.10 10.39
CA PRO A 275 21.41 -3.27 9.00
C PRO A 275 20.80 -4.65 8.65
N SER A 276 21.04 -5.69 9.46
CA SER A 276 20.97 -7.08 9.00
C SER A 276 19.58 -7.71 8.95
N THR A 277 18.66 -7.37 9.85
CA THR A 277 17.39 -8.11 9.99
C THR A 277 16.39 -7.78 8.90
N LEU A 278 16.30 -6.51 8.48
CA LEU A 278 15.38 -6.11 7.40
C LEU A 278 15.71 -6.76 6.05
N GLN A 279 16.99 -7.01 5.76
CA GLN A 279 17.43 -7.63 4.50
C GLN A 279 17.13 -9.12 4.44
N GLN A 280 16.97 -9.78 5.59
CA GLN A 280 16.66 -11.21 5.69
C GLN A 280 15.17 -11.49 5.51
N LEU A 281 14.32 -10.48 5.65
CA LEU A 281 12.88 -10.63 5.49
C LEU A 281 12.47 -10.66 4.01
N PRO A 282 11.57 -11.57 3.62
CA PRO A 282 11.13 -11.70 2.24
C PRO A 282 10.31 -10.48 1.80
N LEU A 283 10.33 -10.17 0.51
CA LEU A 283 9.49 -9.10 -0.06
C LEU A 283 7.98 -9.32 0.18
N ALA A 284 7.52 -10.57 0.10
CA ALA A 284 6.12 -10.94 0.27
C ALA A 284 5.89 -11.72 1.57
N GLU A 285 4.68 -11.65 2.09
CA GLU A 285 4.19 -12.48 3.19
C GLU A 285 4.09 -13.95 2.75
N ALA A 286 4.46 -14.88 3.63
CA ALA A 286 4.30 -16.31 3.35
C ALA A 286 2.81 -16.70 3.31
N GLN A 287 2.37 -17.38 2.26
CA GLN A 287 0.99 -17.88 2.21
C GLN A 287 0.81 -19.03 3.22
N ALA A 288 -0.06 -18.84 4.21
CA ALA A 288 -0.48 -19.90 5.11
C ALA A 288 -1.25 -20.98 4.33
N GLY A 289 -0.72 -22.22 4.30
CA GLY A 289 -1.39 -23.39 3.72
C GLY A 289 -0.75 -24.01 2.47
N GLY A 290 0.34 -23.47 1.96
CA GLY A 290 1.11 -24.17 0.94
C GLY A 290 1.94 -25.29 1.57
N GLY A 291 1.71 -26.55 1.19
CA GLY A 291 2.58 -27.67 1.55
C GLY A 291 4.01 -27.47 1.02
N ALA A 292 4.86 -28.51 1.04
CA ALA A 292 6.28 -28.44 0.63
C ALA A 292 6.57 -27.91 -0.80
N ASN A 293 5.55 -27.56 -1.59
CA ASN A 293 5.60 -26.86 -2.88
C ASN A 293 5.02 -25.43 -2.84
N ALA A 294 4.85 -24.83 -1.65
CA ALA A 294 4.64 -23.40 -1.51
C ALA A 294 5.84 -22.72 -2.15
N MET A 295 5.64 -22.15 -3.34
CA MET A 295 6.65 -21.41 -4.09
C MET A 295 7.36 -20.50 -3.09
N ALA A 296 8.61 -20.85 -2.78
CA ALA A 296 9.35 -20.21 -1.72
C ALA A 296 9.24 -18.70 -1.89
N THR A 297 8.87 -18.00 -0.82
CA THR A 297 8.90 -16.54 -0.72
C THR A 297 10.34 -16.02 -0.74
N THR A 298 11.19 -16.59 -1.59
CA THR A 298 12.48 -16.00 -1.91
C THR A 298 12.21 -14.76 -2.74
N ASP A 299 12.93 -13.70 -2.46
CA ASP A 299 13.05 -12.58 -3.39
C ASP A 299 13.29 -13.15 -4.78
N GLU A 300 12.27 -12.99 -5.64
CA GLU A 300 12.31 -13.49 -7.00
C GLU A 300 13.61 -12.94 -7.64
N PRO A 301 14.55 -13.80 -8.07
CA PRO A 301 15.88 -13.36 -8.47
C PRO A 301 15.75 -12.21 -9.46
N THR A 302 16.46 -11.12 -9.19
CA THR A 302 16.47 -9.94 -10.05
C THR A 302 16.86 -10.38 -11.45
N LEU A 303 15.91 -10.31 -12.38
CA LEU A 303 16.15 -10.68 -13.77
C LEU A 303 17.12 -9.67 -14.37
N SER A 304 18.13 -10.15 -15.09
CA SER A 304 19.14 -9.29 -15.71
C SER A 304 18.48 -8.35 -16.70
N CYS A 305 18.79 -7.06 -16.62
CA CYS A 305 18.30 -6.08 -17.59
C CYS A 305 19.04 -6.13 -18.94
N ASP A 306 20.01 -7.03 -19.09
CA ASP A 306 20.75 -7.24 -20.33
C ASP A 306 20.37 -8.55 -21.03
N ARG A 307 20.32 -8.46 -22.36
CA ARG A 307 20.05 -9.59 -23.27
C ARG A 307 21.10 -10.71 -23.16
N SER A 308 22.27 -10.46 -22.55
CA SER A 308 23.37 -11.42 -22.43
C SER A 308 23.01 -12.72 -21.68
N GLY A 309 21.94 -12.70 -20.88
CA GLY A 309 21.38 -13.90 -20.24
C GLY A 309 20.12 -14.47 -20.91
N ALA A 310 19.65 -13.87 -22.01
CA ALA A 310 18.43 -14.29 -22.70
C ALA A 310 18.77 -15.20 -23.88
N SER A 311 18.33 -16.46 -23.83
CA SER A 311 18.55 -17.41 -24.92
C SER A 311 17.62 -17.11 -26.11
N SER A 312 18.17 -17.14 -27.33
CA SER A 312 17.37 -17.12 -28.56
C SER A 312 16.64 -18.45 -28.72
N GLY A 313 15.46 -18.55 -28.11
CA GLY A 313 14.37 -19.46 -28.49
C GLY A 313 14.56 -20.98 -28.39
N SER A 314 15.77 -21.55 -28.29
CA SER A 314 15.93 -22.97 -28.68
C SER A 314 16.35 -23.99 -27.60
N SER A 315 16.42 -23.66 -26.30
CA SER A 315 16.75 -24.73 -25.32
C SER A 315 16.13 -24.64 -23.93
N LEU A 316 15.47 -23.53 -23.55
CA LEU A 316 14.93 -23.37 -22.19
C LEU A 316 13.44 -22.98 -22.10
N GLY A 317 12.71 -22.81 -23.23
CA GLY A 317 11.30 -22.39 -23.17
C GLY A 317 10.52 -22.37 -24.49
N PRO A 318 10.47 -23.47 -25.26
CA PRO A 318 9.68 -23.52 -26.49
C PRO A 318 8.18 -23.29 -26.24
N MET A 319 7.63 -23.72 -25.09
CA MET A 319 6.21 -23.54 -24.79
C MET A 319 5.82 -22.09 -24.50
N LEU A 320 6.60 -21.37 -23.69
CA LEU A 320 6.30 -19.97 -23.39
C LEU A 320 6.50 -19.08 -24.62
N ALA A 321 7.61 -19.27 -25.35
CA ALA A 321 7.86 -18.53 -26.59
C ALA A 321 6.76 -18.79 -27.64
N ALA A 322 6.40 -20.06 -27.87
CA ALA A 322 5.29 -20.40 -28.77
C ALA A 322 3.98 -19.79 -28.29
N SER A 323 3.70 -19.83 -26.98
CA SER A 323 2.47 -19.26 -26.41
C SER A 323 2.39 -17.74 -26.57
N LEU A 324 3.50 -17.02 -26.37
CA LEU A 324 3.57 -15.56 -26.57
C LEU A 324 3.35 -15.18 -28.04
N VAL A 325 3.92 -15.94 -28.97
CA VAL A 325 3.71 -15.71 -30.40
C VAL A 325 2.25 -16.03 -30.77
N GLU A 326 1.73 -17.18 -30.34
CA GLU A 326 0.38 -17.65 -30.66
C GLU A 326 -0.71 -16.71 -30.10
N ARG A 327 -0.51 -16.24 -28.87
CA ARG A 327 -1.47 -15.38 -28.15
C ARG A 327 -1.28 -13.90 -28.45
N SER A 328 -0.32 -13.52 -29.30
CA SER A 328 -0.25 -12.16 -29.80
C SER A 328 -1.54 -11.82 -30.58
N PRO A 329 -2.04 -10.56 -30.52
CA PRO A 329 -1.42 -9.39 -29.87
C PRO A 329 -1.65 -9.30 -28.36
N TYR A 330 -0.74 -8.61 -27.68
CA TYR A 330 -0.80 -8.30 -26.25
C TYR A 330 -1.07 -6.81 -26.00
N ALA A 331 -1.72 -6.51 -24.87
CA ALA A 331 -1.87 -5.19 -24.29
C ALA A 331 -0.90 -5.01 -23.15
N TRP A 332 -0.31 -3.82 -23.05
CA TRP A 332 0.69 -3.43 -22.08
C TRP A 332 0.28 -2.14 -21.39
N GLY A 333 -0.11 -2.23 -20.13
CA GLY A 333 -0.62 -1.07 -19.40
C GLY A 333 -1.88 -0.46 -20.02
N GLY A 334 -2.62 -1.24 -20.82
CA GLY A 334 -3.76 -0.79 -21.60
C GLY A 334 -3.45 -0.51 -23.08
N MET A 335 -2.18 -0.32 -23.46
CA MET A 335 -1.78 -0.07 -24.85
C MET A 335 -1.66 -1.38 -25.64
N GLY A 336 -2.42 -1.52 -26.72
CA GLY A 336 -2.49 -2.76 -27.52
C GLY A 336 -1.37 -2.94 -28.55
N ASP A 337 -1.54 -3.93 -29.43
CA ASP A 337 -0.72 -4.20 -30.62
C ASP A 337 0.76 -4.56 -30.37
N LEU A 338 1.07 -5.12 -29.20
CA LEU A 338 2.36 -5.77 -28.99
C LEU A 338 2.35 -7.17 -29.61
N ILE A 339 3.20 -7.42 -30.60
CA ILE A 339 3.29 -8.70 -31.29
C ILE A 339 4.68 -9.29 -31.10
N PHE A 340 4.73 -10.43 -30.41
CA PHE A 340 5.93 -11.23 -30.24
C PHE A 340 6.12 -12.12 -31.47
N SER A 341 7.27 -12.00 -32.14
CA SER A 341 7.63 -12.79 -33.31
C SER A 341 8.65 -13.87 -32.95
N GLN A 342 8.65 -15.00 -33.70
CA GLN A 342 9.49 -16.17 -33.41
C GLN A 342 11.00 -15.88 -33.50
N ASP A 343 11.39 -14.89 -34.30
CA ASP A 343 12.76 -14.44 -34.50
C ASP A 343 13.29 -13.57 -33.34
N GLY A 344 12.48 -13.32 -32.30
CA GLY A 344 12.81 -12.43 -31.20
C GLY A 344 12.50 -10.96 -31.50
N THR A 345 11.84 -10.67 -32.62
CA THR A 345 11.36 -9.31 -32.92
C THR A 345 10.09 -9.01 -32.10
N LEU A 346 10.05 -7.83 -31.49
CA LEU A 346 8.88 -7.34 -30.75
C LEU A 346 8.31 -6.12 -31.49
N LYS A 347 7.18 -6.27 -32.16
CA LYS A 347 6.49 -5.13 -32.76
C LYS A 347 5.69 -4.44 -31.67
N THR A 348 5.86 -3.12 -31.54
CA THR A 348 5.19 -2.30 -30.54
C THR A 348 4.55 -1.08 -31.21
N PRO A 349 3.59 -0.39 -30.57
CA PRO A 349 3.06 0.87 -31.07
C PRO A 349 4.11 1.96 -31.26
N TRP A 350 5.24 1.87 -30.55
CA TRP A 350 6.30 2.87 -30.52
C TRP A 350 7.45 2.57 -31.49
N GLY A 351 7.42 1.42 -32.17
CA GLY A 351 8.45 0.97 -33.09
C GLY A 351 8.83 -0.50 -32.90
N THR A 352 9.89 -0.91 -33.58
CA THR A 352 10.39 -2.29 -33.55
C THR A 352 11.41 -2.46 -32.44
N GLY A 353 11.10 -3.35 -31.50
CA GLY A 353 11.93 -3.75 -30.39
C GLY A 353 12.41 -5.19 -30.51
N SER A 354 12.95 -5.73 -29.42
CA SER A 354 13.40 -7.13 -29.36
C SER A 354 13.03 -7.79 -28.04
N TRP A 355 12.97 -9.12 -28.02
CA TRP A 355 12.67 -9.89 -26.82
C TRP A 355 13.44 -11.22 -26.78
N GLY A 356 13.51 -11.83 -25.60
CA GLY A 356 14.15 -13.14 -25.40
C GLY A 356 13.80 -13.75 -24.05
N LEU A 357 14.04 -15.04 -23.86
CA LEU A 357 13.66 -15.72 -22.61
C LEU A 357 14.80 -15.72 -21.59
N HIS A 358 14.48 -15.33 -20.36
CA HIS A 358 15.35 -15.58 -19.20
C HIS A 358 15.12 -16.98 -18.62
N SER A 359 13.87 -17.43 -18.58
CA SER A 359 13.46 -18.70 -17.98
C SER A 359 12.15 -19.20 -18.61
N PRO A 360 11.65 -20.40 -18.25
CA PRO A 360 10.36 -20.89 -18.71
C PRO A 360 9.14 -20.02 -18.34
N SER A 361 9.30 -19.08 -17.40
CA SER A 361 8.24 -18.18 -16.93
C SER A 361 8.60 -16.70 -17.02
N ALA A 362 9.79 -16.35 -17.53
CA ALA A 362 10.26 -14.97 -17.60
C ALA A 362 11.00 -14.65 -18.90
N LEU A 363 10.80 -13.43 -19.39
CA LEU A 363 11.41 -12.91 -20.60
C LEU A 363 11.96 -11.50 -20.39
N TRP A 364 12.94 -11.16 -21.21
CA TRP A 364 13.43 -9.82 -21.44
C TRP A 364 12.71 -9.22 -22.65
N ALA A 365 12.32 -7.95 -22.58
CA ALA A 365 11.70 -7.21 -23.69
C ALA A 365 12.26 -5.78 -23.76
N ASP A 366 12.52 -5.31 -24.96
CA ASP A 366 13.00 -3.97 -25.27
C ASP A 366 11.99 -3.24 -26.16
N PHE A 367 11.33 -2.22 -25.60
CA PHE A 367 10.39 -1.34 -26.30
C PHE A 367 11.13 -0.11 -26.81
N VAL A 368 12.00 -0.29 -27.80
CA VAL A 368 12.71 0.82 -28.46
C VAL A 368 13.56 1.62 -27.45
N GLY A 369 14.40 0.91 -26.70
CA GLY A 369 15.30 1.47 -25.68
C GLY A 369 14.78 1.33 -24.24
N ALA A 370 13.47 1.19 -24.05
CA ALA A 370 12.89 0.88 -22.75
C ALA A 370 12.95 -0.63 -22.50
N LYS A 371 13.91 -1.07 -21.68
CA LYS A 371 14.11 -2.48 -21.34
C LYS A 371 13.22 -2.92 -20.19
N HIS A 372 12.70 -4.14 -20.23
CA HIS A 372 11.79 -4.69 -19.23
C HIS A 372 12.04 -6.18 -19.01
N ASN A 373 11.73 -6.60 -17.78
CA ASN A 373 11.63 -7.99 -17.38
C ASN A 373 10.16 -8.35 -17.23
N VAL A 374 9.66 -9.30 -18.01
CA VAL A 374 8.26 -9.73 -17.98
C VAL A 374 8.17 -11.14 -17.42
N ARG A 375 7.41 -11.30 -16.34
CA ARG A 375 7.10 -12.58 -15.73
C ARG A 375 5.70 -12.99 -16.12
N MET A 376 5.55 -14.14 -16.76
CA MET A 376 4.27 -14.65 -17.22
C MET A 376 3.65 -15.56 -16.16
N LEU A 377 2.43 -15.25 -15.77
CA LEU A 377 1.63 -16.05 -14.85
C LEU A 377 0.89 -17.15 -15.63
N PRO A 378 0.53 -18.27 -14.99
CA PRO A 378 -0.21 -19.37 -15.62
C PRO A 378 -1.54 -18.94 -16.26
N SER A 379 -2.15 -17.86 -15.76
CA SER A 379 -3.39 -17.28 -16.29
C SER A 379 -3.24 -16.60 -17.66
N GLY A 380 -2.00 -16.46 -18.18
CA GLY A 380 -1.71 -15.71 -19.41
C GLY A 380 -1.59 -14.20 -19.19
N LEU A 381 -1.71 -13.74 -17.93
CA LEU A 381 -1.34 -12.40 -17.49
C LEU A 381 0.17 -12.35 -17.24
N GLY A 382 0.84 -11.30 -17.67
CA GLY A 382 2.23 -11.01 -17.40
C GLY A 382 2.39 -9.79 -16.51
N ILE A 383 3.42 -9.81 -15.68
CA ILE A 383 3.87 -8.66 -14.88
C ILE A 383 5.18 -8.19 -15.51
N SER A 384 5.14 -7.04 -16.14
CA SER A 384 6.34 -6.38 -16.65
C SER A 384 6.91 -5.44 -15.61
N THR A 385 8.22 -5.49 -15.42
CA THR A 385 8.98 -4.55 -14.59
C THR A 385 10.01 -3.84 -15.46
N ARG A 386 9.93 -2.51 -15.56
CA ARG A 386 10.88 -1.71 -16.33
C ARG A 386 12.25 -1.69 -15.66
N CYS A 387 13.27 -1.90 -16.48
CA CYS A 387 14.67 -1.77 -16.09
C CYS A 387 15.01 -0.31 -15.89
N GLY A 388 15.58 0.02 -14.72
CA GLY A 388 16.03 1.36 -14.36
C GLY A 388 15.21 1.98 -13.22
N ASP A 389 13.88 1.83 -13.24
CA ASP A 389 13.00 2.45 -12.24
C ASP A 389 12.01 1.47 -11.58
N ASN A 390 12.05 0.19 -11.96
CA ASN A 390 11.17 -0.86 -11.43
C ASN A 390 9.66 -0.58 -11.61
N ASN A 391 9.29 0.26 -12.58
CA ASN A 391 7.89 0.53 -12.88
C ASN A 391 7.20 -0.77 -13.32
N VAL A 392 6.06 -1.09 -12.70
CA VAL A 392 5.36 -2.35 -12.92
C VAL A 392 4.11 -2.15 -13.76
N VAL A 393 4.03 -2.84 -14.88
CA VAL A 393 2.92 -2.76 -15.83
C VAL A 393 2.37 -4.15 -16.11
N LEU A 394 1.04 -4.27 -16.16
CA LEU A 394 0.39 -5.53 -16.52
C LEU A 394 0.40 -5.73 -18.04
N VAL A 395 0.63 -6.98 -18.43
CA VAL A 395 0.70 -7.45 -19.82
C VAL A 395 -0.36 -8.52 -19.99
N ARG A 396 -1.23 -8.44 -20.99
CA ARG A 396 -2.24 -9.48 -21.20
C ARG A 396 -2.48 -9.72 -22.68
N SER A 397 -2.79 -10.95 -23.08
CA SER A 397 -3.24 -11.21 -24.44
C SER A 397 -4.59 -10.50 -24.67
N ILE A 398 -4.72 -9.86 -25.83
CA ILE A 398 -5.98 -9.23 -26.30
C ILE A 398 -6.78 -10.21 -27.16
N LYS A 399 -6.18 -11.35 -27.51
CA LYS A 399 -6.87 -12.40 -28.27
C LYS A 399 -8.00 -12.93 -27.39
N VAL A 400 -9.23 -12.55 -27.72
CA VAL A 400 -10.44 -12.99 -27.02
C VAL A 400 -10.41 -14.52 -27.03
N ALA A 401 -10.36 -15.13 -25.84
CA ALA A 401 -10.51 -16.57 -25.73
C ALA A 401 -11.88 -16.91 -26.34
N LYS A 402 -11.89 -17.64 -27.45
CA LYS A 402 -13.10 -18.38 -27.84
C LYS A 402 -13.38 -19.33 -26.68
N GLN A 403 -14.34 -18.98 -25.83
CA GLN A 403 -14.90 -19.93 -24.88
C GLN A 403 -15.40 -21.11 -25.72
N GLN A 404 -14.72 -22.25 -25.60
CA GLN A 404 -15.28 -23.52 -26.03
C GLN A 404 -16.42 -23.80 -25.05
N HIS A 405 -17.66 -23.69 -25.55
CA HIS A 405 -18.84 -24.23 -24.89
C HIS A 405 -18.81 -25.75 -24.92
#